data_AF-A0A1F3WTK0-F1
#
_entry.id   AF-A0A1F3WTK0-F1
#
_cell.length_a   1.000
_cell.length_b   1.000
_cell.length_c   1.000
_cell.angle_alpha   90.00
_cell.angle_beta   90.00
_cell.angle_gamma   90.00
#
_symmetry.space_group_name_H-M   'P 1'
#
loop_
_entity.id
_entity.type
_entity.pdbx_description
1 polymer ?
#
loop_
_entity_poly.entity_id
_entity_poly.type
_entity_poly.pdbx_seq_one_letter_code
_entity_poly.pdbx_strand_id
1 'polypeptide(L)'
;MNQSTGQIAIYQTDDGQTQIDVRFEQGTFWLSQAQMAEVFDKDSDTIGLHLRNIYESGELDESATTEDSSVVRQEGKRQVRRSIRFYNLDAAISVGYRVNSRKGTQFRIWATQRLREYLVQGYTLNQQRLEAQQEKMDELRQAIALSARLIHNKSLSTDESRGILAILEKYSHALTVLDDYDHQRLQPEFRFHMIKAMAATEQVHLSIAKVAERY
;
A
#
# COMPACT_ATOMS: atom_id res chain seq x y z
N MET A 1 -15.80 -9.29 -18.25
CA MET A 1 -15.25 -10.32 -17.34
C MET A 1 -13.98 -9.74 -16.74
N ASN A 2 -14.09 -9.12 -15.56
CA ASN A 2 -12.95 -8.54 -14.86
C ASN A 2 -12.60 -9.49 -13.72
N GLN A 3 -11.65 -10.40 -13.96
CA GLN A 3 -11.05 -11.20 -12.91
C GLN A 3 -9.97 -10.31 -12.30
N SER A 4 -10.29 -9.64 -11.19
CA SER A 4 -9.30 -9.05 -10.30
C SER A 4 -8.38 -10.18 -9.85
N THR A 5 -7.25 -10.35 -10.55
CA THR A 5 -6.18 -11.28 -10.22
C THR A 5 -5.58 -10.86 -8.88
N GLY A 6 -6.16 -11.36 -7.78
CA GLY A 6 -5.49 -11.36 -6.50
C GLY A 6 -4.15 -12.04 -6.69
N GLN A 7 -3.05 -11.35 -6.37
CA GLN A 7 -1.73 -11.96 -6.42
C GLN A 7 -1.76 -13.13 -5.43
N ILE A 8 -1.55 -14.35 -5.91
CA ILE A 8 -1.46 -15.51 -5.03
C ILE A 8 0.00 -15.58 -4.59
N ALA A 9 0.26 -15.40 -3.30
CA ALA A 9 1.54 -15.79 -2.74
C ALA A 9 1.44 -17.26 -2.32
N ILE A 10 2.48 -18.04 -2.57
CA ILE A 10 2.53 -19.45 -2.18
C ILE A 10 3.44 -19.53 -0.96
N TYR A 11 2.87 -19.86 0.20
CA TYR A 11 3.68 -20.32 1.33
C TYR A 11 4.03 -21.78 1.08
N GLN A 12 5.33 -22.08 1.02
CA GLN A 12 5.83 -23.45 0.93
C GLN A 12 6.65 -23.75 2.18
N THR A 13 6.25 -24.79 2.93
CA THR A 13 7.06 -25.32 4.03
C THR A 13 8.37 -25.91 3.51
N ASP A 14 9.44 -25.92 4.32
CA ASP A 14 10.76 -26.46 3.92
C ASP A 14 10.72 -27.89 3.36
N ASP A 15 9.74 -28.70 3.80
CA ASP A 15 9.57 -30.08 3.34
C ASP A 15 8.86 -30.19 1.98
N GLY A 16 8.48 -29.06 1.36
CA GLY A 16 7.80 -28.96 0.07
C GLY A 16 6.33 -29.41 0.08
N GLN A 17 5.83 -29.97 1.18
CA GLN A 17 4.53 -30.66 1.25
C GLN A 17 3.31 -29.74 1.36
N THR A 18 3.44 -28.57 1.99
CA THR A 18 2.31 -27.66 2.19
C THR A 18 2.47 -26.45 1.28
N GLN A 19 1.59 -26.35 0.27
CA GLN A 19 1.42 -25.17 -0.57
C GLN A 19 0.09 -24.53 -0.20
N ILE A 20 0.14 -23.35 0.42
CA ILE A 20 -1.06 -22.60 0.77
C ILE A 20 -1.14 -21.38 -0.11
N ASP A 21 -2.19 -21.34 -0.93
CA ASP A 21 -2.58 -20.19 -1.72
C ASP A 21 -3.14 -19.13 -0.78
N VAL A 22 -2.41 -18.03 -0.63
CA VAL A 22 -2.88 -16.85 0.10
C VAL A 22 -3.37 -15.78 -0.86
N ARG A 23 -4.54 -15.22 -0.54
CA ARG A 23 -5.05 -14.03 -1.21
C ARG A 23 -4.22 -12.82 -0.78
N PHE A 24 -3.47 -12.24 -1.70
CA PHE A 24 -2.78 -10.97 -1.46
C PHE A 24 -3.63 -9.80 -1.94
N GLU A 25 -3.97 -8.90 -1.03
CA GLU A 25 -4.83 -7.75 -1.27
C GLU A 25 -4.38 -6.58 -0.37
N GLN A 26 -4.29 -5.37 -0.94
CA GLN A 26 -3.90 -4.15 -0.22
C GLN A 26 -2.56 -4.24 0.55
N GLY A 27 -1.60 -5.03 0.05
CA GLY A 27 -0.27 -5.13 0.66
C GLY A 27 -0.18 -6.07 1.87
N THR A 28 -1.25 -6.78 2.20
CA THR A 28 -1.25 -7.88 3.16
C THR A 28 -1.73 -9.16 2.46
N PHE A 29 -1.44 -10.32 3.05
CA PHE A 29 -2.15 -11.53 2.71
C PHE A 29 -3.24 -11.85 3.72
N TRP A 30 -4.20 -12.65 3.27
CA TRP A 30 -5.35 -13.08 4.04
C TRP A 30 -5.41 -14.60 4.13
N LEU A 31 -5.58 -15.11 5.34
CA LEU A 31 -5.73 -16.54 5.66
C LEU A 31 -7.03 -16.78 6.40
N SER A 32 -7.74 -17.84 6.04
CA SER A 32 -8.81 -18.38 6.88
C SER A 32 -8.23 -19.13 8.09
N GLN A 33 -9.06 -19.34 9.11
CA GLN A 33 -8.71 -20.15 10.28
C GLN A 33 -8.27 -21.57 9.91
N ALA A 34 -8.90 -22.16 8.88
CA ALA A 34 -8.55 -23.48 8.37
C ALA A 34 -7.18 -23.51 7.67
N GLN A 35 -6.84 -22.46 6.91
CA GLN A 35 -5.51 -22.37 6.30
C GLN A 35 -4.43 -22.17 7.35
N MET A 36 -4.68 -21.35 8.38
CA MET A 36 -3.75 -21.21 9.51
C MET A 36 -3.55 -22.54 10.25
N ALA A 37 -4.62 -23.32 10.44
CA ALA A 37 -4.55 -24.66 11.02
C ALA A 37 -3.59 -25.57 10.25
N GLU A 38 -3.63 -25.52 8.92
CA GLU A 38 -2.72 -26.25 8.04
C GLU A 38 -1.26 -25.75 8.13
N VAL A 39 -1.05 -24.42 8.06
CA VAL A 39 0.29 -23.80 8.23
C VAL A 39 0.94 -24.26 9.53
N PHE A 40 0.19 -24.18 10.63
CA PHE A 40 0.72 -24.34 11.98
C PHE A 40 0.66 -25.76 12.53
N ASP A 41 0.00 -26.67 11.79
CA ASP A 41 -0.24 -28.07 12.19
C ASP A 41 -0.97 -28.15 13.52
N LYS A 42 -2.10 -27.46 13.56
CA LYS A 42 -2.99 -27.34 14.71
C LYS A 42 -4.43 -27.51 14.26
N ASP A 43 -5.29 -27.85 15.21
CA ASP A 43 -6.72 -27.85 14.95
C ASP A 43 -7.23 -26.42 14.76
N SER A 44 -8.22 -26.26 13.89
CA SER A 44 -8.90 -24.97 13.68
C SER A 44 -9.35 -24.38 15.01
N ASP A 45 -9.89 -25.19 15.93
CA ASP A 45 -10.34 -24.73 17.25
C ASP A 45 -9.21 -24.11 18.08
N THR A 46 -7.99 -24.66 17.99
CA THR A 46 -6.81 -24.11 18.68
C THR A 46 -6.44 -22.74 18.10
N ILE A 47 -6.48 -22.59 16.77
CA ILE A 47 -6.27 -21.30 16.11
C ILE A 47 -7.32 -20.28 16.57
N GLY A 48 -8.58 -20.70 16.65
CA GLY A 48 -9.69 -19.86 17.11
C GLY A 48 -9.51 -19.38 18.55
N LEU A 49 -9.01 -20.26 19.43
CA LEU A 49 -8.66 -19.89 20.80
C LEU A 49 -7.54 -18.85 20.84
N HIS A 50 -6.48 -19.02 20.06
CA HIS A 50 -5.39 -18.05 20.01
C HIS A 50 -5.86 -16.69 19.49
N LEU A 51 -6.64 -16.66 18.41
CA LEU A 51 -7.21 -15.42 17.87
C LEU A 51 -8.08 -14.69 18.89
N ARG A 52 -8.96 -15.42 19.59
CA ARG A 52 -9.78 -14.84 20.65
C ARG A 52 -8.93 -14.20 21.74
N ASN A 53 -7.92 -14.92 22.23
CA ASN A 53 -7.03 -14.42 23.27
C ASN A 53 -6.21 -13.21 22.82
N ILE A 54 -5.83 -13.13 21.53
CA ILE A 54 -5.14 -11.97 20.95
C ILE A 54 -6.03 -10.73 21.07
N TYR A 55 -7.29 -10.83 20.63
CA TYR A 55 -8.23 -9.71 20.69
C TYR A 55 -8.63 -9.34 22.12
N GLU A 56 -8.88 -10.33 22.98
CA GLU A 56 -9.18 -10.09 24.41
C GLU A 56 -8.02 -9.39 25.14
N SER A 57 -6.77 -9.68 24.74
CA SER A 57 -5.59 -9.02 25.31
C SER A 57 -5.34 -7.61 24.74
N GLY A 58 -6.06 -7.20 23.70
CA GLY A 58 -5.86 -5.93 23.01
C GLY A 58 -4.55 -5.87 22.20
N GLU A 59 -3.93 -7.02 21.89
CA GLU A 59 -2.73 -7.06 21.03
C GLU A 59 -3.05 -6.60 19.61
N LEU A 60 -4.25 -6.93 19.12
CA LEU A 60 -4.77 -6.54 17.80
C LEU A 60 -6.23 -6.07 17.93
N ASP A 61 -6.66 -5.24 16.98
CA ASP A 61 -8.06 -4.85 16.80
C ASP A 61 -8.71 -5.78 15.76
N GLU A 62 -9.73 -6.54 16.18
CA GLU A 62 -10.44 -7.49 15.32
C GLU A 62 -11.01 -6.82 14.07
N SER A 63 -11.47 -5.56 14.16
CA SER A 63 -12.05 -4.85 13.01
C SER A 63 -11.03 -4.47 11.95
N ALA A 64 -9.75 -4.33 12.33
CA ALA A 64 -8.65 -3.99 11.43
C ALA A 64 -7.98 -5.24 10.83
N THR A 65 -8.09 -6.39 11.50
CA THR A 65 -7.37 -7.61 11.13
C THR A 65 -8.28 -8.72 10.59
N THR A 66 -9.59 -8.49 10.47
CA THR A 66 -10.54 -9.47 9.94
C THR A 66 -11.37 -8.96 8.77
N GLU A 67 -11.70 -9.87 7.85
CA GLU A 67 -12.60 -9.64 6.73
C GLU A 67 -13.55 -10.83 6.56
N ASP A 68 -14.84 -10.58 6.46
CA ASP A 68 -15.84 -11.62 6.24
C ASP A 68 -16.09 -11.82 4.73
N SER A 69 -15.79 -13.00 4.21
CA SER A 69 -16.08 -13.38 2.83
C SER A 69 -17.27 -14.35 2.77
N SER A 70 -18.28 -14.00 1.99
CA SER A 70 -19.46 -14.86 1.80
C SER A 70 -19.18 -15.91 0.73
N VAL A 71 -18.95 -17.16 1.14
CA VAL A 71 -18.85 -18.28 0.20
C VAL A 71 -20.18 -19.03 0.15
N VAL A 72 -20.75 -19.12 -1.06
CA VAL A 72 -21.92 -19.96 -1.32
C VAL A 72 -21.44 -21.36 -1.65
N ARG A 73 -21.75 -22.34 -0.79
CA ARG A 73 -21.49 -23.75 -1.07
C ARG A 73 -22.83 -24.45 -1.32
N GLN A 74 -22.90 -25.31 -2.34
CA GLN A 74 -24.03 -26.23 -2.48
C GLN A 74 -23.79 -27.47 -1.61
N GLU A 75 -24.65 -27.72 -0.63
CA GLU A 75 -24.71 -28.97 0.11
C GLU A 75 -25.99 -29.71 -0.31
N GLY A 76 -25.83 -30.73 -1.16
CA GLY A 76 -26.96 -31.49 -1.73
C GLY A 76 -27.87 -30.62 -2.61
N LYS A 77 -29.16 -30.49 -2.24
CA LYS A 77 -30.14 -29.63 -2.95
C LYS A 77 -30.26 -28.21 -2.36
N ARG A 78 -29.52 -27.87 -1.29
CA ARG A 78 -29.61 -26.58 -0.61
C ARG A 78 -28.36 -25.74 -0.87
N GLN A 79 -28.57 -24.47 -1.21
CA GLN A 79 -27.51 -23.48 -1.17
C GLN A 79 -27.34 -23.00 0.27
N VAL A 80 -26.17 -23.22 0.86
CA VAL A 80 -25.83 -22.76 2.20
C VAL A 80 -24.80 -21.65 2.05
N ARG A 81 -25.15 -20.43 2.48
CA ARG A 81 -24.18 -19.35 2.66
C ARG A 81 -23.44 -19.59 3.98
N ARG A 82 -22.12 -19.75 3.92
CA ARG A 82 -21.27 -19.65 5.10
C ARG A 82 -20.43 -18.39 4.97
N SER A 83 -20.47 -17.54 5.99
CA SER A 83 -19.49 -16.48 6.13
C SER A 83 -18.19 -17.14 6.59
N ILE A 84 -17.12 -17.00 5.81
CA ILE A 84 -15.79 -17.43 6.19
C ILE A 84 -15.03 -16.18 6.56
N ARG A 85 -14.55 -16.14 7.80
CA ARG A 85 -13.70 -15.05 8.28
C ARG A 85 -12.26 -15.29 7.85
N PHE A 86 -11.68 -14.26 7.27
CA PHE A 86 -10.27 -14.17 6.90
C PHE A 86 -9.55 -13.24 7.86
N TYR A 87 -8.26 -13.53 8.06
CA TYR A 87 -7.38 -12.86 8.99
C TYR A 87 -6.14 -12.39 8.21
N ASN A 88 -5.71 -11.17 8.47
CA ASN A 88 -4.57 -10.57 7.77
C ASN A 88 -3.21 -11.16 8.24
N LEU A 89 -2.11 -10.66 7.69
CA LEU A 89 -0.75 -11.08 8.03
C LEU A 89 -0.45 -10.90 9.52
N ASP A 90 -0.88 -9.79 10.12
CA ASP A 90 -0.59 -9.49 11.53
C ASP A 90 -1.21 -10.54 12.46
N ALA A 91 -2.48 -10.88 12.24
CA ALA A 91 -3.15 -11.93 12.97
C ALA A 91 -2.45 -13.29 12.79
N ALA A 92 -2.02 -13.62 11.57
CA ALA A 92 -1.29 -14.86 11.29
C ALA A 92 0.08 -14.90 11.99
N ILE A 93 0.82 -13.78 12.03
CA ILE A 93 2.08 -13.66 12.77
C ILE A 93 1.85 -13.82 14.27
N SER A 94 0.86 -13.13 14.85
CA SER A 94 0.54 -13.20 16.28
C SER A 94 0.16 -14.62 16.70
N VAL A 95 -0.67 -15.31 15.90
CA VAL A 95 -0.95 -16.74 16.12
C VAL A 95 0.33 -17.56 16.00
N GLY A 96 1.13 -17.31 14.97
CA GLY A 96 2.42 -17.96 14.75
C GLY A 96 3.36 -17.86 15.96
N TYR A 97 3.39 -16.75 16.69
CA TYR A 97 4.17 -16.61 17.94
C TYR A 97 3.57 -17.35 19.13
N ARG A 98 2.25 -17.53 19.18
CA ARG A 98 1.55 -18.28 20.24
C ARG A 98 1.59 -19.80 20.03
N VAL A 99 1.82 -20.25 18.79
CA VAL A 99 1.99 -21.67 18.48
C VAL A 99 3.44 -22.11 18.72
N ASN A 100 3.61 -22.97 19.73
CA ASN A 100 4.89 -23.64 19.99
C ASN A 100 5.05 -24.90 19.13
N SER A 101 5.38 -24.73 17.84
CA SER A 101 5.67 -25.83 16.92
C SER A 101 6.84 -25.48 15.98
N ARG A 102 7.50 -26.51 15.43
CA ARG A 102 8.57 -26.34 14.42
C ARG A 102 8.05 -25.58 13.20
N LYS A 103 6.83 -25.91 12.75
CA LYS A 103 6.14 -25.22 11.66
C LYS A 103 5.83 -23.76 11.98
N GLY A 104 5.41 -23.46 13.21
CA GLY A 104 5.27 -22.08 13.70
C GLY A 104 6.59 -21.31 13.63
N THR A 105 7.71 -21.93 14.02
CA THR A 105 9.05 -21.34 13.89
C THR A 105 9.43 -21.07 12.43
N GLN A 106 9.19 -22.03 11.53
CA GLN A 106 9.46 -21.87 10.10
C GLN A 106 8.61 -20.74 9.48
N PHE A 107 7.33 -20.68 9.81
CA PHE A 107 6.45 -19.60 9.36
C PHE A 107 6.98 -18.23 9.82
N ARG A 108 7.40 -18.10 11.08
CA ARG A 108 7.95 -16.83 11.59
C ARG A 108 9.23 -16.41 10.85
N ILE A 109 10.14 -17.36 10.57
CA ILE A 109 11.36 -17.11 9.79
C ILE A 109 10.99 -16.64 8.38
N TRP A 110 10.10 -17.37 7.71
CA TRP A 110 9.64 -17.04 6.37
C TRP A 110 8.96 -15.68 6.30
N ALA A 111 7.99 -15.41 7.18
CA ALA A 111 7.24 -14.15 7.22
C ALA A 111 8.19 -12.96 7.46
N THR A 112 9.12 -13.10 8.40
CA THR A 112 10.13 -12.07 8.69
C THR A 112 11.04 -11.83 7.49
N GLN A 113 11.48 -12.88 6.80
CA GLN A 113 12.32 -12.77 5.61
C GLN A 113 11.58 -12.07 4.47
N ARG A 114 10.35 -12.48 4.16
CA ARG A 114 9.52 -11.85 3.12
C ARG A 114 9.27 -10.38 3.43
N LEU A 115 8.90 -10.04 4.67
CA LEU A 115 8.73 -8.66 5.10
C LEU A 115 10.00 -7.83 4.88
N ARG A 116 11.17 -8.37 5.24
CA ARG A 116 12.46 -7.69 4.99
C ARG A 116 12.73 -7.48 3.51
N GLU A 117 12.48 -8.49 2.68
CA GLU A 117 12.63 -8.38 1.23
C GLU A 117 11.72 -7.29 0.64
N TYR A 118 10.44 -7.24 1.06
CA TYR A 118 9.51 -6.20 0.61
C TYR A 118 9.88 -4.81 1.09
N LEU A 119 10.43 -4.66 2.31
CA LEU A 119 10.92 -3.37 2.80
C LEU A 119 12.09 -2.87 1.94
N VAL A 120 13.05 -3.74 1.62
CA VAL A 120 14.20 -3.37 0.78
C VAL A 120 13.74 -3.07 -0.65
N GLN A 121 12.91 -3.93 -1.25
CA GLN A 121 12.38 -3.71 -2.59
C GLN A 121 11.55 -2.43 -2.66
N GLY A 122 10.67 -2.21 -1.68
CA GLY A 122 9.86 -1.00 -1.56
C GLY A 122 10.72 0.26 -1.49
N TYR A 123 11.79 0.24 -0.70
CA TYR A 123 12.77 1.33 -0.64
C TYR A 123 13.42 1.58 -2.01
N THR A 124 13.94 0.53 -2.67
CA THR A 124 14.60 0.66 -3.97
C THR A 124 13.66 1.18 -5.06
N LEU A 125 12.42 0.68 -5.13
CA LEU A 125 11.43 1.14 -6.10
C LEU A 125 11.04 2.59 -5.84
N ASN A 126 10.90 2.98 -4.57
CA ASN A 126 10.57 4.35 -4.22
C ASN A 126 11.71 5.31 -4.57
N GLN A 127 12.96 4.91 -4.35
CA GLN A 127 14.14 5.67 -4.77
C GLN A 127 14.16 5.87 -6.29
N GLN A 128 13.95 4.82 -7.08
CA GLN A 128 13.87 4.92 -8.55
C GLN A 128 12.73 5.84 -9.01
N ARG A 129 11.57 5.77 -8.36
CA ARG A 129 10.44 6.66 -8.66
C ARG A 129 10.77 8.12 -8.35
N LEU A 130 11.45 8.38 -7.25
CA LEU A 130 11.87 9.72 -6.85
C LEU A 130 12.89 10.28 -7.85
N GLU A 131 13.89 9.50 -8.24
CA GLU A 131 14.88 9.87 -9.26
C GLU A 131 14.20 10.20 -10.60
N ALA A 132 13.28 9.36 -11.07
CA ALA A 132 12.54 9.60 -12.30
C ALA A 132 11.59 10.82 -12.22
N GLN A 133 11.05 11.14 -11.04
CA GLN A 133 10.28 12.36 -10.84
C GLN A 133 11.18 13.60 -10.88
N GLN A 134 12.38 13.53 -10.28
CA GLN A 134 13.35 14.61 -10.31
C GLN A 134 13.78 14.94 -11.75
N GLU A 135 14.09 13.93 -12.57
CA GLU A 135 14.43 14.11 -13.99
C GLU A 135 13.31 14.85 -14.75
N LYS A 136 12.05 14.43 -14.56
CA LYS A 136 10.89 15.10 -15.17
C LYS A 136 10.74 16.54 -14.70
N MET A 137 11.05 16.83 -13.44
CA MET A 137 11.00 18.20 -12.92
C MET A 137 12.09 19.07 -13.55
N ASP A 138 13.28 18.52 -13.74
CA ASP A 138 14.38 19.24 -14.41
C ASP A 138 14.06 19.52 -15.88
N GLU A 139 13.45 18.55 -16.60
CA GLU A 139 12.95 18.77 -17.96
C GLU A 139 11.89 19.88 -18.01
N LEU A 140 10.92 19.86 -17.09
CA LEU A 140 9.89 20.89 -16.99
C LEU A 140 10.48 22.28 -16.72
N ARG A 141 11.47 22.37 -15.81
CA ARG A 141 12.19 23.61 -15.53
C ARG A 141 12.90 24.15 -16.77
N GLN A 142 13.55 23.28 -17.55
CA GLN A 142 14.19 23.67 -18.80
C GLN A 142 13.18 24.17 -19.84
N ALA A 143 12.06 23.47 -20.01
CA ALA A 143 11.00 23.86 -20.94
C ALA A 143 10.39 25.23 -20.58
N ILE A 144 10.17 25.49 -19.29
CA ILE A 144 9.74 26.80 -18.77
C ILE A 144 10.78 27.88 -19.09
N ALA A 145 12.06 27.63 -18.80
CA ALA A 145 13.14 28.59 -19.04
C ALA A 145 13.31 28.92 -20.52
N LEU A 146 13.19 27.94 -21.42
CA LEU A 146 13.21 28.14 -22.86
C LEU A 146 12.01 28.98 -23.32
N SER A 147 10.81 28.66 -22.83
CA SER A 147 9.59 29.42 -23.14
C SER A 147 9.74 30.89 -22.71
N ALA A 148 10.31 31.15 -21.53
CA ALA A 148 10.61 32.49 -21.05
C ALA A 148 11.58 33.25 -21.96
N ARG A 149 12.66 32.60 -22.43
CA ARG A 149 13.64 33.19 -23.36
C ARG A 149 13.01 33.53 -24.72
N LEU A 150 12.13 32.67 -25.23
CA LEU A 150 11.43 32.89 -26.50
C LEU A 150 10.46 34.08 -26.42
N ILE A 151 9.81 34.28 -25.27
CA ILE A 151 8.96 35.46 -24.99
C ILE A 151 9.79 36.75 -25.05
N HIS A 152 11.03 36.72 -24.59
CA HIS A 152 11.90 37.91 -24.61
C HIS A 152 12.41 38.28 -26.03
N ASN A 153 12.47 37.31 -26.94
CA ASN A 153 12.99 37.47 -28.31
C ASN A 153 11.91 37.71 -29.39
N LYS A 154 10.62 37.67 -29.06
CA LYS A 154 9.51 38.06 -29.95
C LYS A 154 8.77 39.26 -29.38
N SER A 155 8.36 40.18 -30.25
CA SER A 155 7.50 41.32 -29.91
C SER A 155 6.07 40.83 -29.64
N LEU A 156 5.83 40.24 -28.47
CA LEU A 156 4.50 39.96 -27.94
C LEU A 156 3.85 41.25 -27.43
N SER A 157 2.51 41.29 -27.39
CA SER A 157 1.80 42.39 -26.72
C SER A 157 2.21 42.44 -25.23
N THR A 158 2.24 43.64 -24.64
CA THR A 158 2.62 43.85 -23.22
C THR A 158 1.74 43.04 -22.26
N ASP A 159 0.47 42.82 -22.61
CA ASP A 159 -0.48 42.09 -21.76
C ASP A 159 -0.29 40.57 -21.81
N GLU A 160 0.00 40.00 -22.98
CA GLU A 160 0.30 38.57 -23.14
C GLU A 160 1.60 38.19 -22.43
N SER A 161 2.61 39.06 -22.53
CA SER A 161 3.90 38.90 -21.85
C SER A 161 3.77 38.89 -20.33
N ARG A 162 2.94 39.79 -19.77
CA ARG A 162 2.66 39.83 -18.33
C ARG A 162 1.90 38.59 -17.85
N GLY A 163 0.89 38.15 -18.62
CA GLY A 163 0.11 36.96 -18.28
C GLY A 163 0.98 35.71 -18.19
N ILE A 164 1.88 35.52 -19.16
CA ILE A 164 2.77 34.36 -19.15
C ILE A 164 3.84 34.48 -18.06
N LEU A 165 4.44 35.66 -17.84
CA LEU A 165 5.39 35.88 -16.74
C LEU A 165 4.77 35.58 -15.37
N ALA A 166 3.52 35.98 -15.13
CA ALA A 166 2.83 35.71 -13.87
C ALA A 166 2.56 34.21 -13.66
N ILE A 167 2.27 33.46 -14.73
CA ILE A 167 2.10 32.00 -14.67
C ILE A 167 3.46 31.36 -14.38
N LEU A 168 4.52 31.76 -15.08
CA LEU A 168 5.86 31.22 -14.88
C LEU A 168 6.41 31.50 -13.48
N GLU A 169 6.17 32.70 -12.94
CA GLU A 169 6.55 33.07 -11.57
C GLU A 169 5.85 32.17 -10.53
N LYS A 170 4.53 31.97 -10.66
CA LYS A 170 3.75 31.08 -9.77
C LYS A 170 4.23 29.63 -9.85
N TYR A 171 4.48 29.12 -11.05
CA TYR A 171 4.98 27.75 -11.23
C TYR A 171 6.40 27.58 -10.73
N SER A 172 7.29 28.55 -10.97
CA SER A 172 8.65 28.54 -10.46
C SER A 172 8.67 28.52 -8.93
N HIS A 173 7.84 29.33 -8.28
CA HIS A 173 7.74 29.34 -6.82
C HIS A 173 7.24 28.00 -6.26
N ALA A 174 6.19 27.42 -6.86
CA ALA A 174 5.69 26.10 -6.44
C ALA A 174 6.75 24.99 -6.61
N LEU A 175 7.51 25.04 -7.70
CA LEU A 175 8.62 24.11 -7.97
C LEU A 175 9.79 24.29 -6.98
N THR A 176 10.09 25.50 -6.54
CA THR A 176 11.11 25.76 -5.52
C THR A 176 10.67 25.24 -4.15
N VAL A 177 9.42 25.47 -3.77
CA VAL A 177 8.86 24.97 -2.51
C VAL A 177 8.87 23.43 -2.46
N LEU A 178 8.54 22.77 -3.57
CA LEU A 178 8.56 21.31 -3.67
C LEU A 178 10.00 20.76 -3.56
N ASP A 179 10.95 21.38 -4.25
CA ASP A 179 12.37 21.02 -4.21
C ASP A 179 13.00 21.23 -2.82
N ASP A 180 12.63 22.31 -2.14
CA ASP A 180 13.05 22.55 -0.76
C ASP A 180 12.43 21.54 0.21
N TYR A 181 11.27 20.96 -0.10
CA TYR A 181 10.70 19.89 0.72
C TYR A 181 11.52 18.60 0.59
N ASP A 182 11.75 18.19 -0.65
CA ASP A 182 12.45 16.94 -0.97
C ASP A 182 13.88 16.95 -0.40
N HIS A 183 14.52 18.12 -0.39
CA HIS A 183 15.85 18.32 0.19
C HIS A 183 15.86 18.75 1.67
N GLN A 184 14.69 18.72 2.34
CA GLN A 184 14.52 19.14 3.74
C GLN A 184 14.98 20.58 4.06
N ARG A 185 15.11 21.42 3.04
CA ARG A 185 15.51 22.84 3.13
C ARG A 185 14.36 23.79 3.43
N LEU A 186 13.11 23.31 3.44
CA LEU A 186 11.94 24.14 3.73
C LEU A 186 12.02 24.81 5.09
N GLN A 187 11.86 26.13 5.07
CA GLN A 187 11.73 26.92 6.29
C GLN A 187 10.49 26.51 7.11
N PRO A 188 10.56 26.55 8.45
CA PRO A 188 9.50 26.04 9.34
C PRO A 188 8.10 26.60 9.08
N GLU A 189 8.01 27.86 8.66
CA GLU A 189 6.78 28.57 8.34
C GLU A 189 6.00 27.97 7.14
N PHE A 190 6.69 27.35 6.19
CA PHE A 190 6.08 26.72 5.01
C PHE A 190 5.76 25.23 5.21
N ARG A 191 6.40 24.55 6.17
CA ARG A 191 6.16 23.13 6.47
C ARG A 191 4.70 22.85 6.89
N PHE A 192 4.10 23.74 7.68
CA PHE A 192 2.75 23.53 8.23
C PHE A 192 1.63 23.63 7.16
N HIS A 193 1.78 24.56 6.21
CA HIS A 193 0.82 24.74 5.11
C HIS A 193 0.90 23.60 4.09
N MET A 194 2.11 23.09 3.87
CA MET A 194 2.33 22.04 2.89
C MET A 194 1.94 20.64 3.41
N ILE A 195 2.12 20.35 4.72
CA ILE A 195 1.56 19.13 5.35
C ILE A 195 0.03 19.10 5.21
N LYS A 196 -0.65 20.25 5.40
CA LYS A 196 -2.09 20.38 5.16
C LYS A 196 -2.49 20.17 3.70
N ALA A 197 -1.70 20.71 2.77
CA ALA A 197 -1.94 20.54 1.34
C ALA A 197 -1.73 19.08 0.89
N MET A 198 -0.67 18.41 1.37
CA MET A 198 -0.39 17.00 1.10
C MET A 198 -1.45 16.06 1.67
N ALA A 199 -1.94 16.32 2.89
CA ALA A 199 -3.06 15.56 3.47
C ALA A 199 -4.36 15.73 2.68
N ALA A 200 -4.58 16.90 2.07
CA ALA A 200 -5.72 17.13 1.18
C ALA A 200 -5.57 16.40 -0.17
N THR A 201 -4.37 16.32 -0.75
CA THR A 201 -4.11 15.55 -1.98
C THR A 201 -4.25 14.05 -1.76
N GLU A 202 -3.91 13.53 -0.58
CA GLU A 202 -4.09 12.12 -0.24
C GLU A 202 -5.58 11.75 -0.16
N GLN A 203 -6.42 12.64 0.40
CA GLN A 203 -7.89 12.48 0.37
C GLN A 203 -8.46 12.55 -1.05
N VAL A 204 -7.91 13.41 -1.92
CA VAL A 204 -8.30 13.52 -3.33
C VAL A 204 -7.88 12.27 -4.12
N HIS A 205 -6.68 11.73 -3.90
CA HIS A 205 -6.25 10.48 -4.53
C HIS A 205 -7.09 9.28 -4.09
N LEU A 206 -7.42 9.18 -2.80
CA LEU A 206 -8.31 8.14 -2.27
C LEU A 206 -9.74 8.24 -2.80
N SER A 207 -10.24 9.46 -3.04
CA SER A 207 -11.59 9.66 -3.60
C SER A 207 -11.65 9.44 -5.11
N ILE A 208 -10.60 9.79 -5.86
CA ILE A 208 -10.47 9.46 -7.29
C ILE A 208 -10.32 7.95 -7.50
N ALA A 209 -9.52 7.27 -6.67
CA ALA A 209 -9.39 5.80 -6.71
C ALA A 209 -10.74 5.11 -6.43
N LYS A 210 -11.52 5.58 -5.44
CA LYS A 210 -12.88 5.08 -5.16
C LYS A 210 -13.90 5.33 -6.28
N VAL A 211 -13.69 6.37 -7.09
CA VAL A 211 -14.56 6.66 -8.26
C VAL A 211 -14.16 5.79 -9.45
N ALA A 212 -12.87 5.49 -9.62
CA ALA A 212 -12.37 4.59 -10.66
C ALA A 212 -12.79 3.13 -10.46
N GLU A 213 -13.03 2.69 -9.22
CA GLU A 213 -13.55 1.34 -8.90
C GLU A 213 -15.07 1.18 -9.11
N ARG A 214 -15.81 2.28 -9.38
CA ARG A 214 -17.26 2.26 -9.61
C ARG A 214 -17.67 2.15 -11.07
N TYR A 215 -16.72 2.06 -11.99
CA TYR A 215 -16.91 1.86 -13.43
C TYR A 215 -16.14 0.64 -13.92
#